data_AF-A0A7V4T7G1-F1
#
_entry.id   AF-A0A7V4T7G1-F1
#
_cell.length_a   1.000
_cell.length_b   1.000
_cell.length_c   1.000
_cell.angle_alpha   90.00
_cell.angle_beta   90.00
_cell.angle_gamma   90.00
#
_symmetry.space_group_name_H-M   'P 1'
#
loop_
_entity.id
_entity.type
_entity.pdbx_description
1 polymer ?
#
loop_
_entity_poly.entity_id
_entity_poly.type
_entity_poly.pdbx_seq_one_letter_code
_entity_poly.pdbx_strand_id
1 'polypeptide(L)'
;MNPFAVLSIKKEASNKEIIHAAALGMRSRQYSAKEIAQAQKMLLDPVSRACQEFLHFIDLSDTKERLIQKITEKSEYPDTPETSDCPQLQCLNVFEKKS
;
A
#
# COMPACT_ATOMS: atom_id res chain seq x y z
N MET A 1 10.33 3.09 -0.81
CA MET A 1 10.17 4.41 -1.45
C MET A 1 9.11 4.27 -2.53
N ASN A 2 8.14 5.18 -2.59
CA ASN A 2 7.07 5.14 -3.59
C ASN A 2 7.46 5.99 -4.81
N PRO A 3 7.75 5.38 -5.98
CA PRO A 3 8.24 6.13 -7.13
C PRO A 3 7.17 7.06 -7.75
N PHE A 4 5.88 6.74 -7.59
CA PHE A 4 4.78 7.60 -8.03
C PHE A 4 4.70 8.88 -7.20
N ALA A 5 4.91 8.77 -5.89
CA ALA A 5 4.95 9.93 -4.99
C ALA A 5 6.22 10.77 -5.18
N VAL A 6 7.36 10.14 -5.45
CA VAL A 6 8.63 10.84 -5.70
C VAL A 6 8.58 11.67 -6.99
N LEU A 7 7.96 11.14 -8.04
CA LEU A 7 7.80 11.85 -9.31
C LEU A 7 6.50 12.67 -9.38
N SER A 8 5.66 12.65 -8.34
CA SER A 8 4.36 13.33 -8.31
C SER A 8 3.47 13.00 -9.53
N ILE A 9 3.37 11.72 -9.87
CA ILE A 9 2.59 11.22 -11.01
C ILE A 9 1.54 10.19 -10.59
N LYS A 10 0.54 10.01 -11.46
CA LYS A 10 -0.51 8.99 -11.29
C LYS A 10 -0.06 7.64 -11.83
N LYS A 11 -0.78 6.58 -11.46
CA LYS A 11 -0.55 5.20 -11.92
C LYS A 11 -0.54 5.09 -13.45
N GLU A 12 -1.42 5.83 -14.11
CA GLU A 12 -1.66 5.78 -15.56
C GLU A 12 -0.63 6.56 -16.37
N ALA A 13 0.39 7.14 -15.71
CA ALA A 13 1.39 7.96 -16.37
C ALA A 13 2.13 7.19 -17.49
N SER A 14 2.21 7.82 -18.65
CA SER A 14 2.99 7.34 -19.79
C SER A 14 4.49 7.46 -19.52
N ASN A 15 5.30 6.72 -20.26
CA ASN A 15 6.76 6.81 -20.16
C ASN A 15 7.28 8.23 -20.44
N LYS A 16 6.62 8.99 -21.33
CA LYS A 16 6.95 10.39 -21.61
C LYS A 16 6.72 11.26 -20.37
N GLU A 17 5.59 11.09 -19.69
CA GLU A 17 5.26 11.82 -18.46
C GLU A 17 6.22 11.46 -17.33
N ILE A 18 6.60 10.19 -17.19
CA ILE A 18 7.59 9.74 -16.19
C ILE A 18 8.94 10.45 -16.41
N ILE A 19 9.42 10.51 -17.65
CA ILE A 19 10.69 11.18 -17.98
C ILE A 19 10.60 12.68 -17.69
N HIS A 20 9.50 13.31 -18.09
CA HIS A 20 9.29 14.74 -17.85
C HIS A 20 9.20 15.05 -16.35
N ALA A 21 8.49 14.23 -15.59
CA ALA A 21 8.33 14.36 -14.15
C ALA A 21 9.66 14.19 -13.40
N ALA A 22 10.53 13.27 -13.84
CA ALA A 22 11.88 13.14 -13.30
C ALA A 22 12.70 14.42 -13.52
N ALA A 23 12.65 15.01 -14.71
CA ALA A 23 13.33 16.27 -14.99
C ALA A 23 12.80 17.43 -14.12
N LEU A 24 11.47 17.51 -13.93
CA LEU A 24 10.85 18.50 -13.03
C LEU A 24 11.24 18.28 -11.56
N GLY A 25 11.26 17.04 -11.10
CA GLY A 25 11.64 16.67 -9.73
C GLY A 25 13.07 17.06 -9.40
N MET A 26 14.00 16.97 -10.35
CA MET A 26 15.38 17.41 -10.15
C MET A 26 15.48 18.93 -9.92
N ARG A 27 14.57 19.71 -10.51
CA ARG A 27 14.53 21.16 -10.34
C ARG A 27 13.90 21.57 -9.00
N SER A 28 12.93 20.82 -8.49
CA SER A 28 12.23 21.15 -7.25
C SER A 28 13.04 20.89 -5.99
N ARG A 29 14.13 20.10 -6.08
CA ARG A 29 15.05 19.75 -4.97
C ARG A 29 14.37 19.11 -3.74
N GLN A 30 13.14 18.61 -3.89
CA GLN A 30 12.43 17.91 -2.81
C GLN A 30 13.03 16.54 -2.51
N TYR A 31 13.55 15.87 -3.54
CA TYR A 31 14.21 14.57 -3.45
C TYR A 31 15.63 14.67 -3.99
N SER A 32 16.51 13.76 -3.56
CA SER A 32 17.85 13.69 -4.13
C SER A 32 17.81 13.25 -5.60
N ALA A 33 18.77 13.70 -6.40
CA ALA A 33 18.89 13.28 -7.79
C ALA A 33 18.99 11.74 -7.93
N LYS A 34 19.59 11.07 -6.94
CA LYS A 34 19.69 9.61 -6.87
C LYS A 34 18.31 8.97 -6.69
N GLU A 35 17.49 9.48 -5.80
CA GLU A 35 16.13 8.98 -5.57
C GLU A 35 15.25 9.20 -6.80
N ILE A 36 15.35 10.36 -7.44
CA ILE A 36 14.58 10.67 -8.66
C ILE A 36 14.98 9.72 -9.80
N ALA A 37 16.28 9.52 -10.02
CA ALA A 37 16.77 8.59 -11.03
C ALA A 37 16.36 7.13 -10.73
N GLN A 38 16.37 6.74 -9.46
CA GLN A 38 15.90 5.43 -9.04
C GLN A 38 14.40 5.25 -9.28
N ALA A 39 13.57 6.26 -8.93
CA ALA A 39 12.13 6.23 -9.17
C ALA A 39 11.83 6.13 -10.67
N GLN A 40 12.52 6.93 -11.49
CA GLN A 40 12.41 6.87 -12.94
C GLN A 40 12.76 5.47 -13.47
N LYS A 41 13.88 4.90 -13.04
CA LYS A 41 14.31 3.55 -13.45
C LYS A 41 13.26 2.49 -13.08
N MET A 42 12.70 2.57 -11.88
CA MET A 42 11.70 1.63 -11.39
C MET A 42 10.38 1.69 -12.18
N LEU A 43 10.01 2.84 -12.73
CA LEU A 43 8.77 3.02 -13.49
C LEU A 43 8.93 2.82 -15.00
N LEU A 44 10.14 2.94 -15.53
CA LEU A 44 10.43 2.65 -16.94
C LEU A 44 10.61 1.14 -17.20
N ASP A 45 11.01 0.37 -16.19
CA ASP A 45 11.05 -1.08 -16.27
C ASP A 45 9.65 -1.68 -16.08
N PRO A 46 9.08 -2.44 -17.04
CA PRO A 46 7.70 -2.93 -16.96
C PRO A 46 7.42 -3.85 -15.76
N VAL A 47 8.38 -4.71 -15.40
CA VAL A 47 8.21 -5.67 -14.30
C VAL A 47 8.21 -4.92 -12.97
N SER A 48 9.22 -4.07 -12.77
CA SER A 48 9.29 -3.20 -11.60
C SER A 48 8.06 -2.31 -11.50
N ARG A 49 7.62 -1.70 -12.60
CA ARG A 49 6.40 -0.87 -12.63
C ARG A 49 5.19 -1.64 -12.15
N ALA A 50 4.94 -2.84 -12.68
CA ALA A 50 3.82 -3.68 -12.26
C ALA A 50 3.87 -4.00 -10.75
N CYS A 51 5.06 -4.31 -10.22
CA CYS A 51 5.25 -4.51 -8.78
C CYS A 51 4.93 -3.24 -7.98
N GLN A 52 5.39 -2.07 -8.42
CA GLN A 52 5.12 -0.80 -7.74
C GLN A 52 3.64 -0.42 -7.80
N GLU A 53 2.97 -0.68 -8.93
CA GLU A 53 1.54 -0.46 -9.08
C GLU A 53 0.74 -1.32 -8.10
N PHE A 54 1.09 -2.61 -8.00
CA PHE A 54 0.48 -3.51 -7.04
C PHE A 54 0.71 -3.03 -5.60
N LEU A 55 1.96 -2.72 -5.22
CA LEU A 55 2.29 -2.34 -3.84
C LEU A 55 1.65 -1.02 -3.38
N HIS A 56 1.43 -0.08 -4.30
CA HIS A 56 0.97 1.27 -3.94
C HIS A 56 -0.48 1.58 -4.29
N PHE A 57 -1.11 0.80 -5.16
CA PHE A 57 -2.50 1.03 -5.59
C PHE A 57 -3.42 -0.16 -5.35
N ILE A 58 -2.97 -1.23 -4.68
CA ILE A 58 -3.88 -2.29 -4.28
C ILE A 58 -4.84 -1.79 -3.19
N ASP A 59 -6.14 -1.92 -3.46
CA ASP A 59 -7.17 -1.69 -2.48
C ASP A 59 -7.58 -3.03 -1.86
N LEU A 60 -7.36 -3.15 -0.55
CA LEU A 60 -7.71 -4.35 0.23
C LEU A 60 -8.90 -4.08 1.16
N SER A 61 -9.56 -2.92 1.06
CA SER A 61 -10.64 -2.50 1.98
C SER A 61 -11.79 -3.51 1.98
N ASP A 62 -12.30 -3.86 0.80
CA ASP A 62 -13.33 -4.88 0.62
C ASP A 62 -12.96 -6.24 1.22
N THR A 63 -11.70 -6.66 1.04
CA THR A 63 -11.23 -7.94 1.58
C THR A 63 -11.11 -7.89 3.09
N LYS A 64 -10.67 -6.76 3.65
CA LYS A 64 -10.61 -6.52 5.09
C LYS A 64 -12.00 -6.55 5.70
N GLU A 65 -12.98 -5.86 5.12
CA GLU A 65 -14.37 -5.85 5.59
C GLU A 65 -14.99 -7.24 5.57
N ARG A 66 -14.84 -7.98 4.47
CA ARG A 66 -15.32 -9.36 4.37
C ARG A 66 -14.63 -10.30 5.35
N LEU A 67 -13.34 -10.11 5.60
CA LEU A 67 -12.60 -10.89 6.59
C LEU A 67 -13.14 -10.62 8.00
N ILE A 68 -13.34 -9.35 8.36
CA ILE A 68 -13.91 -8.94 9.65
C ILE A 68 -15.30 -9.55 9.82
N GLN A 69 -16.17 -9.40 8.83
CA GLN A 69 -17.52 -9.97 8.86
C GLN A 69 -17.50 -11.48 9.13
N LYS A 70 -16.69 -12.24 8.39
CA LYS A 70 -16.58 -13.70 8.57
C LYS A 70 -16.01 -14.10 9.93
N ILE A 71 -15.08 -13.32 10.48
CA ILE A 71 -14.53 -13.56 11.83
C ILE A 71 -15.64 -13.34 12.86
N THR A 72 -16.39 -12.24 12.75
CA THR A 72 -17.52 -11.93 13.65
C THR A 72 -18.60 -13.00 13.58
N GLU A 73 -19.04 -13.40 12.38
CA GLU A 73 -20.05 -14.46 12.18
C GLU A 73 -19.60 -15.81 12.76
N LYS A 74 -18.30 -16.15 12.66
CA LYS A 74 -17.76 -17.38 13.29
C LYS A 74 -17.71 -17.32 14.81
N SER A 75 -17.63 -16.12 15.40
CA SER A 75 -17.62 -15.94 16.86
C SER A 75 -19.03 -15.98 17.49
N GLU A 76 -20.09 -15.91 16.68
CA GLU A 76 -21.49 -15.98 17.15
C GLU A 76 -22.04 -17.41 17.27
N TYR A 77 -21.23 -18.44 17.03
CA TYR A 77 -21.59 -19.78 17.49
C TYR A 77 -21.44 -19.84 19.01
N PRO A 78 -22.52 -20.13 19.76
CA PRO A 78 -22.45 -20.18 21.21
C PRO A 78 -21.52 -21.32 21.59
N ASP A 79 -20.47 -20.97 22.33
CA ASP A 79 -19.81 -21.91 23.22
C ASP A 79 -20.90 -22.67 23.98
N THR A 80 -20.91 -23.99 23.82
CA THR A 80 -21.39 -24.86 24.88
C THR A 80 -20.80 -24.36 26.20
N PRO A 81 -21.61 -24.25 27.26
CA PRO A 81 -21.35 -23.31 28.33
C PRO A 81 -20.33 -23.85 29.33
N GLU A 82 -19.05 -23.98 28.99
CA GLU A 82 -18.01 -24.14 30.01
C GLU A 82 -16.75 -23.36 29.64
N THR A 83 -16.41 -22.43 30.54
CA THR A 83 -15.18 -21.61 30.60
C THR A 83 -15.00 -20.49 29.57
N SER A 84 -15.69 -19.39 29.87
CA SER A 84 -15.15 -18.02 29.89
C SER A 84 -13.66 -17.91 29.58
N ASP A 85 -13.34 -17.39 28.39
CA ASP A 85 -12.31 -16.37 28.18
C ASP A 85 -12.62 -15.68 26.85
N CYS A 86 -13.25 -14.49 26.89
CA CYS A 86 -13.46 -13.71 25.67
C CYS A 86 -12.12 -13.44 24.99
N PRO A 87 -11.86 -13.91 23.75
CA PRO A 87 -10.67 -13.52 23.04
C PRO A 87 -10.85 -12.06 22.62
N GLN A 88 -10.32 -11.15 23.44
CA GLN A 88 -10.13 -9.76 23.03
C GLN A 88 -9.35 -9.82 21.72
N LEU A 89 -9.94 -9.33 20.63
CA LEU A 89 -9.40 -9.31 19.26
C LEU A 89 -8.19 -8.36 19.11
N GLN A 90 -7.30 -8.35 20.10
CA GLN A 90 -6.05 -7.58 20.11
C GLN A 90 -5.13 -7.94 18.93
N CYS A 91 -5.28 -9.13 18.35
CA CYS A 91 -4.46 -9.62 17.24
C CYS A 91 -4.70 -8.91 15.90
N LEU A 92 -5.84 -8.23 15.71
CA LEU A 92 -6.09 -7.45 14.49
C LEU A 92 -5.53 -6.02 14.56
N ASN A 93 -5.17 -5.56 15.76
CA ASN A 93 -4.60 -4.23 15.99
C ASN A 93 -3.07 -4.19 15.79
N VAL A 94 -2.45 -5.31 15.41
CA VAL A 94 -0.99 -5.42 15.19
C VAL A 94 -0.49 -4.42 14.13
N PHE A 95 -1.36 -4.03 13.18
CA PHE A 95 -1.02 -3.07 12.14
C PHE A 95 -1.44 -1.62 12.45
N GLU A 96 -2.10 -1.37 13.59
CA GLU A 96 -2.59 -0.04 13.98
C GLU A 96 -1.59 0.72 14.87
N LYS A 97 -0.28 0.45 14.74
CA LYS A 97 0.72 1.23 15.46
C LYS A 97 0.92 2.59 14.77
N LYS A 98 0.16 3.58 15.24
CA LYS A 98 0.48 5.00 15.09
C LYS A 98 1.75 5.32 15.89
N SER A 99 2.79 5.79 15.22
CA SER A 99 3.48 7.05 15.55
C SER A 99 4.40 7.47 14.43
#